data_AF-A0A2E7D5S5-F1
#
_entry.id   AF-A0A2E7D5S5-F1
#
_cell.length_a   1.000
_cell.length_b   1.000
_cell.length_c   1.000
_cell.angle_alpha   90.00
_cell.angle_beta   90.00
_cell.angle_gamma   90.00
#
_symmetry.space_group_name_H-M   'P 1'
#
loop_
_entity.id
_entity.type
_entity.pdbx_description
1 polymer ?
#
loop_
_entity_poly.entity_id
_entity_poly.type
_entity_poly.pdbx_seq_one_letter_code
_entity_poly.pdbx_strand_id
1 'polypeptide(L)'
;MNDNGLMQRVQAGAHQRFDELVNRYRSVLLRVAESKLGDASRAEDVVQETFLAVFAARQSFNPDMSFRAWIWTILLNLCRRDIKRRAVSLPSVTSDSIDQTHTEHAGFAPGSTVLKEILVAEQNQQLHQWLQLLPETQADALRLRFFAGLKFQEIAQAMSCSLNGAKMRVKNGLVKLSAMAQQYQPLDSEGDIR
;
A
#
# COMPACT_ATOMS: atom_id res chain seq x y z
N MET A 1 17.49 -17.05 -8.10
CA MET A 1 16.47 -17.95 -7.53
C MET A 1 15.14 -17.21 -7.45
N ASN A 2 14.03 -17.84 -7.85
CA ASN A 2 12.69 -17.24 -7.74
C ASN A 2 12.22 -17.23 -6.27
N ASP A 3 11.15 -16.50 -5.99
CA ASP A 3 10.71 -16.26 -4.60
C ASP A 3 10.12 -17.52 -3.94
N ASN A 4 9.34 -18.32 -4.69
CA ASN A 4 8.85 -19.61 -4.18
C ASN A 4 10.01 -20.54 -3.79
N GLY A 5 11.05 -20.62 -4.61
CA GLY A 5 12.22 -21.44 -4.31
C GLY A 5 13.02 -20.93 -3.11
N LEU A 6 13.15 -19.61 -2.94
CA LEU A 6 13.74 -19.04 -1.72
C LEU A 6 12.93 -19.42 -0.49
N MET A 7 11.60 -19.30 -0.56
CA MET A 7 10.71 -19.63 0.54
C MET A 7 10.78 -21.12 0.90
N GLN A 8 10.85 -22.02 -0.08
CA GLN A 8 11.04 -23.45 0.14
C GLN A 8 12.36 -23.77 0.85
N ARG A 9 13.45 -23.03 0.56
CA ARG A 9 14.71 -23.17 1.30
C ARG A 9 14.59 -22.69 2.74
N VAL A 10 13.85 -21.59 2.96
CA VAL A 10 13.54 -21.10 4.31
C VAL A 10 12.71 -22.11 5.09
N GLN A 11 11.74 -22.78 4.45
CA GLN A 11 10.99 -23.90 5.04
C GLN A 11 11.89 -25.06 5.47
N ALA A 12 12.87 -25.40 4.62
CA ALA A 12 13.84 -26.47 4.86
C ALA A 12 14.95 -26.10 5.88
N GLY A 13 14.82 -24.97 6.59
CA GLY A 13 15.73 -24.58 7.68
C GLY A 13 16.85 -23.63 7.29
N ALA A 14 16.97 -23.23 6.02
CA ALA A 14 17.93 -22.21 5.59
C ALA A 14 17.42 -20.80 5.91
N HIS A 15 17.18 -20.51 7.20
CA HIS A 15 16.52 -19.29 7.68
C HIS A 15 17.20 -18.00 7.24
N GLN A 16 18.54 -17.99 7.12
CA GLN A 16 19.33 -16.85 6.63
C GLN A 16 18.96 -16.41 5.20
N ARG A 17 18.31 -17.27 4.41
CA ARG A 17 17.82 -16.90 3.06
C ARG A 17 16.57 -16.02 3.12
N PHE A 18 15.95 -15.88 4.27
CA PHE A 18 14.78 -15.02 4.43
C PHE A 18 15.12 -13.54 4.21
N ASP A 19 16.34 -13.11 4.52
CA ASP A 19 16.80 -11.73 4.30
C ASP A 19 16.73 -11.32 2.83
N GLU A 20 16.92 -12.27 1.89
CA GLU A 20 16.73 -12.00 0.46
C GLU A 20 15.28 -11.63 0.13
N LEU A 21 14.31 -12.28 0.78
CA LEU A 21 12.90 -11.94 0.63
C LEU A 21 12.58 -10.61 1.32
N VAL A 22 13.15 -10.34 2.50
CA VAL A 22 12.98 -9.04 3.17
C VAL A 22 13.46 -7.89 2.28
N ASN A 23 14.70 -8.00 1.76
CA ASN A 23 15.30 -6.97 0.91
C ASN A 23 14.51 -6.72 -0.37
N ARG A 24 13.95 -7.78 -0.98
CA ARG A 24 13.14 -7.65 -2.21
C ARG A 24 11.78 -6.99 -1.96
N TYR A 25 11.16 -7.25 -0.81
CA TYR A 25 9.77 -6.89 -0.58
C TYR A 25 9.56 -5.66 0.31
N ARG A 26 10.52 -5.29 1.17
CA ARG A 26 10.32 -4.22 2.17
C ARG A 26 9.79 -2.93 1.56
N SER A 27 10.46 -2.40 0.53
CA SER A 27 10.09 -1.11 -0.09
C SER A 27 8.72 -1.13 -0.76
N VAL A 28 8.34 -2.25 -1.36
CA VAL A 28 7.03 -2.37 -2.04
C VAL A 28 5.90 -2.63 -1.06
N LEU A 29 6.14 -3.40 0.01
CA LEU A 29 5.17 -3.59 1.09
C LEU A 29 4.90 -2.25 1.80
N LEU A 30 5.94 -1.46 2.08
CA LEU A 30 5.81 -0.14 2.70
C LEU A 30 4.92 0.78 1.88
N ARG A 31 5.20 0.96 0.58
CA ARG A 31 4.35 1.80 -0.29
C ARG A 31 2.88 1.39 -0.29
N VAL A 32 2.60 0.09 -0.26
CA VAL A 32 1.21 -0.40 -0.23
C VAL A 32 0.57 -0.17 1.13
N ALA A 33 1.31 -0.42 2.22
CA ALA A 33 0.83 -0.22 3.58
C ALA A 33 0.59 1.28 3.86
N GLU A 34 1.52 2.15 3.49
CA GLU A 34 1.39 3.62 3.56
C GLU A 34 0.15 4.07 2.79
N SER A 35 -0.01 3.61 1.54
CA SER A 35 -1.20 3.91 0.73
C SER A 35 -2.51 3.44 1.35
N LYS A 36 -2.49 2.37 2.16
CA LYS A 36 -3.68 1.80 2.78
C LYS A 36 -3.99 2.41 4.14
N LEU A 37 -2.97 2.74 4.93
CA LEU A 37 -3.08 3.20 6.31
C LEU A 37 -3.05 4.72 6.45
N GLY A 38 -2.47 5.43 5.48
CA GLY A 38 -2.28 6.88 5.50
C GLY A 38 -1.27 7.37 6.55
N ASP A 39 -0.43 6.48 7.07
CA ASP A 39 0.49 6.73 8.20
C ASP A 39 1.76 5.89 8.01
N ALA A 40 2.91 6.57 7.93
CA ALA A 40 4.19 5.92 7.65
C ALA A 40 4.66 5.04 8.81
N SER A 41 4.55 5.51 10.06
CA SER A 41 4.95 4.74 11.24
C SER A 41 4.15 3.44 11.34
N ARG A 42 2.83 3.52 11.14
CA ARG A 42 1.96 2.33 11.14
C ARG A 42 2.27 1.39 9.98
N ALA A 43 2.62 1.94 8.83
CA ALA A 43 3.04 1.13 7.70
C ALA A 43 4.33 0.36 8.00
N GLU A 44 5.32 0.99 8.64
CA GLU A 44 6.54 0.31 9.07
C GLU A 44 6.25 -0.84 10.04
N ASP A 45 5.43 -0.59 11.07
CA ASP A 45 5.04 -1.61 12.04
C ASP A 45 4.34 -2.80 11.37
N VAL A 46 3.36 -2.52 10.50
CA VAL A 46 2.62 -3.56 9.78
C VAL A 46 3.53 -4.35 8.84
N VAL A 47 4.51 -3.71 8.19
CA VAL A 47 5.47 -4.40 7.33
C VAL A 47 6.41 -5.30 8.14
N GLN A 48 6.87 -4.83 9.31
CA GLN A 48 7.64 -5.67 10.23
C GLN A 48 6.82 -6.87 10.71
N GLU A 49 5.60 -6.65 11.17
CA GLU A 49 4.67 -7.72 11.58
C GLU A 49 4.40 -8.69 10.41
N THR A 50 4.32 -8.19 9.18
CA THR A 50 4.15 -9.03 7.98
C THR A 50 5.32 -9.99 7.81
N PHE A 51 6.56 -9.52 7.89
CA PHE A 51 7.73 -10.40 7.76
C PHE A 51 7.83 -11.40 8.91
N LEU A 52 7.53 -10.97 10.14
CA LEU A 52 7.47 -11.87 11.29
C LEU A 52 6.39 -12.95 11.11
N ALA A 53 5.20 -12.57 10.64
CA ALA A 53 4.11 -13.50 10.36
C ALA A 53 4.45 -14.48 9.24
N VAL A 54 5.08 -14.02 8.14
CA VAL A 54 5.57 -14.88 7.06
C VAL A 54 6.59 -15.88 7.59
N PHE A 55 7.56 -15.43 8.38
CA PHE A 55 8.59 -16.31 8.93
C PHE A 55 8.01 -17.31 9.93
N ALA A 56 7.10 -16.88 10.80
CA ALA A 56 6.40 -17.75 11.75
C ALA A 56 5.55 -18.79 11.02
N ALA A 57 4.82 -18.38 9.98
CA ALA A 57 3.98 -19.24 9.15
C ALA A 57 4.73 -19.99 8.05
N ARG A 58 6.07 -19.93 7.99
CA ARG A 58 6.84 -20.48 6.87
C ARG A 58 6.48 -21.93 6.55
N GLN A 59 6.28 -22.77 7.57
CA GLN A 59 5.95 -24.19 7.38
C GLN A 59 4.58 -24.44 6.74
N SER A 60 3.66 -23.46 6.75
CA SER A 60 2.36 -23.57 6.09
C SER A 60 2.33 -23.01 4.65
N PHE A 61 3.45 -22.47 4.15
CA PHE A 61 3.51 -21.99 2.78
C PHE A 61 3.32 -23.14 1.77
N ASN A 62 2.28 -23.03 0.94
CA ASN A 62 2.02 -23.94 -0.17
C ASN A 62 2.72 -23.41 -1.46
N PRO A 63 3.66 -24.15 -2.05
CA PRO A 63 4.34 -23.77 -3.30
C PRO A 63 3.43 -23.58 -4.53
N ASP A 64 2.21 -24.12 -4.51
CA ASP A 64 1.21 -23.91 -5.58
C ASP A 64 0.70 -22.45 -5.61
N MET A 65 0.84 -21.73 -4.50
CA MET A 65 0.57 -20.30 -4.42
C MET A 65 1.86 -19.53 -4.71
N SER A 66 1.75 -18.42 -5.46
CA SER A 66 2.88 -17.49 -5.59
C SER A 66 3.23 -16.92 -4.22
N PHE A 67 4.50 -16.94 -3.83
CA PHE A 67 4.98 -16.28 -2.61
C PHE A 67 4.55 -14.81 -2.59
N ARG A 68 4.58 -14.13 -3.76
CA ARG A 68 4.05 -12.77 -3.91
C ARG A 68 2.63 -12.72 -3.38
N ALA A 69 1.73 -13.50 -3.96
CA ALA A 69 0.32 -13.47 -3.57
C ALA A 69 0.15 -13.74 -2.06
N TRP A 70 0.90 -14.70 -1.52
CA TRP A 70 0.81 -15.08 -0.10
C TRP A 70 1.23 -13.95 0.85
N ILE A 71 2.37 -13.29 0.60
CA ILE A 71 2.82 -12.16 1.44
C ILE A 71 1.84 -10.98 1.39
N TRP A 72 1.22 -10.73 0.23
CA TRP A 72 0.21 -9.67 0.09
C TRP A 72 -1.09 -9.99 0.84
N THR A 73 -1.51 -11.26 0.90
CA THR A 73 -2.64 -11.67 1.74
C THR A 73 -2.37 -11.34 3.21
N ILE A 74 -1.17 -11.66 3.71
CA ILE A 74 -0.78 -11.38 5.09
C ILE A 74 -0.77 -9.87 5.35
N LEU A 75 -0.08 -9.09 4.49
CA LEU A 75 -0.02 -7.63 4.61
C LEU A 75 -1.41 -6.99 4.67
N LEU A 76 -2.30 -7.34 3.73
CA LEU A 76 -3.63 -6.74 3.66
C LEU A 76 -4.48 -7.10 4.89
N ASN A 77 -4.34 -8.32 5.42
CA ASN A 77 -5.03 -8.73 6.63
C ASN A 77 -4.52 -7.98 7.87
N LEU A 78 -3.21 -7.75 7.98
CA LEU A 78 -2.62 -6.96 9.06
C LEU A 78 -3.04 -5.50 8.99
N CYS A 79 -3.03 -4.89 7.79
CA CYS A 79 -3.56 -3.54 7.61
C CYS A 79 -5.03 -3.42 8.07
N ARG A 80 -5.88 -4.39 7.71
CA ARG A 80 -7.29 -4.42 8.15
C ARG A 80 -7.42 -4.56 9.66
N ARG A 81 -6.59 -5.40 10.27
CA ARG A 81 -6.56 -5.59 11.73
C ARG A 81 -6.20 -4.28 12.43
N ASP A 82 -5.17 -3.59 11.94
CA ASP A 82 -4.72 -2.32 12.52
C ASP A 82 -5.80 -1.23 12.41
N ILE A 83 -6.44 -1.08 11.24
CA ILE A 83 -7.57 -0.15 11.03
C ILE A 83 -8.70 -0.44 12.01
N LYS A 84 -9.09 -1.72 12.15
CA LYS A 84 -10.17 -2.13 13.08
C LYS A 84 -9.84 -1.85 14.54
N ARG A 85 -8.61 -2.14 14.97
CA ARG A 85 -8.16 -1.88 16.36
C ARG A 85 -8.31 -0.41 16.71
N ARG A 86 -7.92 0.49 15.80
CA ARG A 86 -7.97 1.94 16.05
C ARG A 86 -9.40 2.49 16.07
N ALA A 87 -10.31 1.92 15.27
CA ALA A 87 -11.73 2.28 15.30
C ALA A 87 -12.40 1.93 16.64
N VAL A 88 -11.91 0.92 17.36
CA VAL A 88 -12.45 0.51 18.68
C VAL A 88 -11.83 1.33 19.82
N SER A 89 -10.58 1.80 19.67
CA SER A 89 -9.87 2.57 20.69
C SER A 89 -10.21 4.06 20.74
N LEU A 90 -10.95 4.58 19.75
CA LEU A 90 -11.41 5.97 19.72
C LEU A 90 -12.92 6.00 20.06
N PRO A 91 -13.36 6.69 21.14
CA PRO A 91 -14.74 7.16 21.18
C PRO A 91 -14.97 8.01 19.94
N SER A 92 -16.13 7.88 19.31
CA SER A 92 -16.53 8.62 18.10
C SER A 92 -16.50 10.13 18.35
N VAL A 93 -15.32 10.74 18.32
CA VAL A 93 -15.15 12.17 18.11
C VAL A 93 -15.10 12.32 16.60
N THR A 94 -16.23 12.74 16.03
CA THR A 94 -16.21 13.52 14.80
C THR A 94 -15.25 14.68 15.01
N SER A 95 -14.02 14.57 14.51
CA SER A 95 -13.06 15.65 14.54
C SER A 95 -12.58 15.87 13.12
N ASP A 96 -12.99 17.02 12.58
CA ASP A 96 -12.06 17.90 11.89
C ASP A 96 -10.77 17.97 12.74
N SER A 97 -9.70 17.40 12.24
CA SER A 97 -8.33 17.70 12.66
C SER A 97 -7.42 17.14 11.59
N ILE A 98 -7.16 17.99 10.61
CA ILE A 98 -5.97 17.91 9.77
C ILE A 98 -4.81 18.13 10.73
N ASP A 99 -4.24 17.04 11.23
CA ASP A 99 -3.03 17.11 12.04
C ASP A 99 -1.87 17.40 11.09
N GLN A 100 -1.51 18.68 11.04
CA GLN A 100 -0.30 19.16 10.44
C GLN A 100 0.89 18.69 11.28
N THR A 101 1.96 18.33 10.57
CA THR A 101 3.39 18.35 10.96
C THR A 101 4.03 16.97 11.16
N HIS A 102 4.89 16.63 10.20
CA HIS A 102 6.30 16.31 10.44
C HIS A 102 7.06 16.67 9.16
N THR A 103 7.30 17.97 8.96
CA THR A 103 8.24 18.47 7.96
C THR A 103 9.54 18.75 8.69
N GLU A 104 10.41 17.75 8.79
CA GLU A 104 11.80 17.97 9.18
C GLU A 104 12.46 18.83 8.08
N HIS A 105 12.63 20.12 8.40
CA HIS A 105 13.27 21.10 7.55
C HIS A 105 14.77 20.81 7.46
N ALA A 106 15.19 20.15 6.38
CA ALA A 106 16.58 20.13 5.97
C ALA A 106 16.78 21.17 4.84
N GLY A 107 17.37 22.32 5.21
CA GLY A 107 18.11 23.24 4.34
C GLY A 107 17.46 23.69 3.03
N PHE A 108 16.77 24.82 3.04
CA PHE A 108 16.28 25.49 1.83
C PHE A 108 17.43 26.05 0.98
N ALA A 109 17.56 25.54 -0.25
CA ALA A 109 18.21 26.22 -1.36
C ALA A 109 17.15 26.61 -2.40
N PRO A 110 17.10 27.87 -2.88
CA PRO A 110 16.06 28.31 -3.80
C PRO A 110 16.33 27.78 -5.21
N GLY A 111 15.41 26.95 -5.72
CA GLY A 111 15.42 26.46 -7.09
C GLY A 111 14.08 25.81 -7.42
N SER A 112 13.69 25.85 -8.70
CA SER A 112 12.46 25.30 -9.31
C SER A 112 12.08 23.85 -8.94
N THR A 113 12.96 23.15 -8.22
CA THR A 113 12.79 21.80 -7.71
C THR A 113 11.81 21.72 -6.52
N VAL A 114 11.84 22.69 -5.60
CA VAL A 114 11.02 22.64 -4.36
C VAL A 114 9.52 22.72 -4.68
N LEU A 115 9.10 23.63 -5.56
CA LEU A 115 7.70 23.73 -5.98
C LEU A 115 7.21 22.47 -6.71
N LYS A 116 8.08 21.83 -7.50
CA LYS A 116 7.77 20.57 -8.19
C LYS A 116 7.62 19.42 -7.20
N GLU A 117 8.45 19.37 -6.15
CA GLU A 117 8.36 18.36 -5.09
C GLU A 117 7.07 18.53 -4.27
N ILE A 118 6.70 19.76 -3.94
CA ILE A 118 5.43 20.07 -3.26
C ILE A 118 4.23 19.62 -4.11
N LEU A 119 4.23 19.94 -5.41
CA LEU A 119 3.15 19.56 -6.31
C LEU A 119 3.01 18.03 -6.45
N VAL A 120 4.13 17.30 -6.52
CA VAL A 120 4.11 15.83 -6.55
C VAL A 120 3.58 15.28 -5.22
N ALA A 121 3.95 15.87 -4.09
CA ALA A 121 3.44 15.47 -2.77
C ALA A 121 1.92 15.69 -2.66
N GLU A 122 1.41 16.83 -3.11
CA GLU A 122 -0.03 17.12 -3.15
C GLU A 122 -0.79 16.13 -4.04
N GLN A 123 -0.26 15.85 -5.24
CA GLN A 123 -0.87 14.86 -6.15
C GLN A 123 -0.90 13.46 -5.53
N ASN A 124 0.18 13.05 -4.84
CA ASN A 124 0.24 11.77 -4.15
C ASN A 124 -0.74 11.71 -2.98
N GLN A 125 -0.85 12.79 -2.19
CA GLN A 125 -1.84 12.91 -1.11
C GLN A 125 -3.26 12.80 -1.66
N GLN A 126 -3.56 13.49 -2.77
CA GLN A 126 -4.86 13.44 -3.41
C GLN A 126 -5.21 12.03 -3.93
N LEU A 127 -4.24 11.34 -4.54
CA LEU A 127 -4.40 9.94 -4.96
C LEU A 127 -4.72 9.03 -3.76
N HIS A 128 -4.02 9.22 -2.63
CA HIS A 128 -4.29 8.44 -1.41
C HIS A 128 -5.70 8.67 -0.88
N GLN A 129 -6.17 9.93 -0.88
CA GLN A 129 -7.54 10.26 -0.47
C GLN A 129 -8.57 9.58 -1.38
N TRP A 130 -8.41 9.64 -2.70
CA TRP A 130 -9.35 8.96 -3.61
C TRP A 130 -9.35 7.45 -3.43
N LEU A 131 -8.18 6.84 -3.19
CA LEU A 131 -8.09 5.41 -2.90
C LEU A 131 -8.79 5.03 -1.59
N GLN A 132 -8.91 5.94 -0.62
CA GLN A 132 -9.69 5.72 0.61
C GLN A 132 -11.20 5.82 0.40
N LEU A 133 -11.66 6.63 -0.57
CA LEU A 133 -13.09 6.76 -0.93
C LEU A 133 -13.63 5.57 -1.73
N LEU A 134 -12.75 4.80 -2.37
CA LEU A 134 -13.14 3.60 -3.10
C LEU A 134 -13.57 2.46 -2.15
N PRO A 135 -14.49 1.57 -2.59
CA PRO A 135 -14.72 0.32 -1.90
C PRO A 135 -13.41 -0.43 -1.67
N GLU A 136 -13.18 -0.94 -0.45
CA GLU A 136 -11.89 -1.49 -0.04
C GLU A 136 -11.33 -2.52 -1.03
N THR A 137 -12.18 -3.42 -1.53
CA THR A 137 -11.76 -4.45 -2.49
C THR A 137 -11.31 -3.88 -3.83
N GLN A 138 -11.81 -2.73 -4.25
CA GLN A 138 -11.38 -2.05 -5.47
C GLN A 138 -10.05 -1.32 -5.22
N ALA A 139 -9.95 -0.59 -4.11
CA ALA A 139 -8.73 0.10 -3.70
C ALA A 139 -7.54 -0.86 -3.51
N ASP A 140 -7.76 -1.98 -2.81
CA ASP A 140 -6.75 -3.01 -2.60
C ASP A 140 -6.32 -3.65 -3.93
N ALA A 141 -7.26 -3.90 -4.85
CA ALA A 141 -6.92 -4.43 -6.17
C ALA A 141 -6.06 -3.44 -6.99
N LEU A 142 -6.32 -2.14 -6.89
CA LEU A 142 -5.50 -1.10 -7.52
C LEU A 142 -4.10 -1.02 -6.89
N ARG A 143 -4.00 -1.03 -5.56
CA ARG A 143 -2.70 -1.06 -4.86
C ARG A 143 -1.88 -2.28 -5.28
N LEU A 144 -2.48 -3.47 -5.27
CA LEU A 144 -1.77 -4.68 -5.71
C LEU A 144 -1.35 -4.60 -7.18
N ARG A 145 -2.19 -4.04 -8.05
CA ARG A 145 -1.90 -3.96 -9.49
C ARG A 145 -0.77 -2.96 -9.81
N PHE A 146 -0.85 -1.75 -9.26
CA PHE A 146 -0.04 -0.62 -9.69
C PHE A 146 1.13 -0.33 -8.75
N PHE A 147 0.98 -0.59 -7.45
CA PHE A 147 2.03 -0.32 -6.46
C PHE A 147 2.87 -1.57 -6.25
N ALA A 148 2.22 -2.74 -6.16
CA ALA A 148 2.90 -4.02 -6.01
C ALA A 148 3.25 -4.72 -7.34
N GLY A 149 2.73 -4.23 -8.47
CA GLY A 149 3.02 -4.77 -9.80
C GLY A 149 2.50 -6.20 -10.03
N LEU A 150 1.48 -6.66 -9.30
CA LEU A 150 0.97 -8.02 -9.41
C LEU A 150 0.22 -8.26 -10.72
N LYS A 151 0.31 -9.50 -11.20
CA LYS A 151 -0.56 -10.00 -12.28
C LYS A 151 -1.96 -10.29 -11.73
N PHE A 152 -2.97 -10.27 -12.60
CA PHE A 152 -4.36 -10.54 -12.18
C PHE A 152 -4.56 -11.89 -11.47
N GLN A 153 -3.80 -12.92 -11.86
CA GLN A 153 -3.83 -14.22 -11.18
C GLN A 153 -3.31 -14.13 -9.74
N GLU A 154 -2.24 -13.37 -9.50
CA GLU A 154 -1.68 -13.17 -8.16
C GLU A 154 -2.61 -12.29 -7.31
N ILE A 155 -3.26 -11.29 -7.91
CA ILE A 155 -4.30 -10.49 -7.22
C ILE A 155 -5.46 -11.39 -6.81
N ALA A 156 -5.92 -12.26 -7.72
CA ALA A 156 -7.00 -13.20 -7.45
C ALA A 156 -6.67 -14.13 -6.28
N GLN A 157 -5.44 -14.68 -6.26
CA GLN A 157 -4.93 -15.46 -5.13
C GLN A 157 -4.83 -14.65 -3.85
N ALA A 158 -4.22 -13.46 -3.89
CA ALA A 158 -3.99 -12.63 -2.72
C ALA A 158 -5.29 -12.18 -2.03
N MET A 159 -6.33 -11.95 -2.83
CA MET A 159 -7.63 -11.46 -2.40
C MET A 159 -8.71 -12.56 -2.31
N SER A 160 -8.33 -13.83 -2.46
CA SER A 160 -9.22 -14.99 -2.46
C SER A 160 -10.48 -14.80 -3.33
N CYS A 161 -10.28 -14.41 -4.60
CA CYS A 161 -11.37 -14.22 -5.56
C CYS A 161 -11.07 -14.86 -6.91
N SER A 162 -12.06 -14.90 -7.81
CA SER A 162 -11.84 -15.42 -9.17
C SER A 162 -10.99 -14.45 -10.01
N LEU A 163 -10.33 -14.98 -11.05
CA LEU A 163 -9.56 -14.15 -12.00
C LEU A 163 -10.42 -13.02 -12.61
N ASN A 164 -11.66 -13.33 -12.96
CA ASN A 164 -12.61 -12.34 -13.48
C ASN A 164 -13.00 -11.32 -12.39
N GLY A 165 -13.17 -11.78 -11.14
CA GLY A 165 -13.40 -10.89 -10.00
C GLY A 165 -12.26 -9.90 -9.78
N ALA A 166 -11.00 -10.35 -9.85
CA ALA A 166 -9.83 -9.48 -9.76
C ALA A 166 -9.80 -8.43 -10.88
N LYS A 167 -10.02 -8.85 -12.14
CA LYS A 167 -10.09 -7.94 -13.29
C LYS A 167 -11.19 -6.89 -13.12
N MET A 168 -12.38 -7.31 -12.67
CA MET A 168 -13.52 -6.42 -12.47
C MET A 168 -13.26 -5.41 -11.35
N ARG A 169 -12.64 -5.83 -10.24
CA ARG A 169 -12.26 -4.93 -9.14
C ARG A 169 -11.29 -3.85 -9.60
N VAL A 170 -10.25 -4.22 -10.36
CA VAL A 170 -9.30 -3.27 -10.95
C VAL A 170 -10.00 -2.32 -11.92
N LYS A 171 -10.79 -2.85 -12.87
CA LYS A 171 -11.51 -2.04 -13.85
C LYS A 171 -12.43 -1.02 -13.19
N ASN A 172 -13.29 -1.49 -12.27
CA ASN A 172 -14.26 -0.63 -11.60
C ASN A 172 -13.59 0.40 -10.68
N GLY A 173 -12.47 0.03 -10.04
CA GLY A 173 -11.63 0.96 -9.30
C GLY A 173 -11.09 2.07 -10.20
N LEU A 174 -10.52 1.73 -11.36
CA LEU A 174 -9.99 2.73 -12.31
C LEU A 174 -11.06 3.67 -12.85
N VAL A 175 -12.25 3.14 -13.18
CA VAL A 175 -13.36 3.98 -13.68
C VAL A 175 -13.75 5.02 -12.64
N LYS A 176 -13.91 4.62 -11.38
CA LYS A 176 -14.26 5.54 -10.30
C LYS A 176 -13.14 6.53 -9.99
N LEU A 177 -11.90 6.05 -9.96
CA LEU A 177 -10.72 6.90 -9.74
C LEU A 177 -10.60 7.96 -10.85
N SER A 178 -10.82 7.57 -12.11
CA SER A 178 -10.82 8.48 -13.25
C SER A 178 -11.93 9.51 -13.17
N ALA A 179 -13.13 9.14 -12.69
CA ALA A 179 -14.22 10.08 -12.51
C ALA A 179 -13.90 11.11 -11.41
N MET A 180 -13.30 10.68 -10.30
CA MET A 180 -12.84 11.60 -9.23
C MET A 180 -11.74 12.53 -9.73
N ALA A 181 -10.78 12.02 -10.52
CA ALA A 181 -9.70 12.81 -11.08
C ALA A 181 -10.18 13.87 -12.10
N GLN A 182 -11.23 13.58 -12.88
CA GLN A 182 -11.83 14.54 -13.82
C GLN A 182 -12.58 15.67 -13.14
N GLN A 183 -13.13 15.43 -11.95
CA GLN A 183 -13.83 16.44 -11.14
C GLN A 183 -12.87 17.28 -10.31
N TYR A 184 -11.61 16.88 -10.23
CA TYR A 184 -10.59 17.58 -9.47
C TYR A 184 -10.04 18.74 -10.29
N GLN A 185 -10.46 19.95 -9.94
CA GLN A 185 -9.80 21.17 -10.34
C GLN A 185 -8.68 21.44 -9.32
N PRO A 186 -7.39 21.47 -9.72
CA PRO A 186 -6.36 22.03 -8.86
C PRO A 186 -6.75 23.47 -8.49
N LEU A 187 -6.40 23.92 -7.30
CA LEU A 187 -6.45 25.36 -7.01
C LEU A 187 -5.44 26.03 -7.96
N ASP A 188 -5.92 26.62 -9.06
CA ASP A 188 -5.11 27.42 -9.98
C ASP A 188 -4.36 28.48 -9.13
N SER A 189 -3.03 28.54 -9.12
CA SER A 189 -2.18 28.99 -10.24
C SER A 189 -2.62 30.32 -10.86
N GLU A 190 -3.39 31.16 -10.16
CA GLU A 190 -3.60 32.57 -10.53
C GLU A 190 -3.55 33.48 -9.29
N GLY A 191 -2.33 33.68 -8.77
CA GLY A 191 -1.98 34.95 -8.17
C GLY A 191 -1.54 35.89 -9.28
N ASP A 192 -2.50 36.51 -9.95
CA ASP A 192 -2.31 37.64 -10.86
C ASP A 192 -1.64 38.77 -10.05
N ILE A 193 -0.31 38.81 -10.02
CA ILE A 193 0.45 39.96 -9.52
C ILE A 193 0.33 41.03 -10.59
N ARG A 194 -0.73 41.83 -10.50
CA ARG A 194 -0.79 43.16 -11.10
C ARG A 194 -0.04 44.16 -10.23
#